data_AF-A0A537JWY0-F1
#
_entry.id   AF-A0A537JWY0-F1
#
_cell.length_a   1.000
_cell.length_b   1.000
_cell.length_c   1.000
_cell.angle_alpha   90.00
_cell.angle_beta   90.00
_cell.angle_gamma   90.00
#
_symmetry.space_group_name_H-M   'P 1'
#
loop_
_entity.id
_entity.type
_entity.pdbx_description
1 polymer ?
#
loop_
_entity_poly.entity_id
_entity_poly.type
_entity_poly.pdbx_seq_one_letter_code
_entity_poly.pdbx_strand_id
1 'polypeptide(L)'
;MYVSRTWKIFAFLLLSFLIGMISCKKHQPTEDSPNPGPPETPSIYESIFTLPSVSFCGSVLTSNLKIKDGTDIGTVTVGNDAFYLYLTYNLASNWYIGDAHSYAGRESAIPRNADGNPVYGQFPGKQHLNFCDLKQTFTFRILLSSLSSDNNGLCSTNEQYFIAMRASVRQINSAADCTAGTDQPAWGAPFLINPGNANEWATAFYYCKQDCSIPTISWCGYSQGYWFKNQNHSWCQNVKYGNLEITEQQGDDLWPPQNNWVKKALFQASALQLSRSCFNSNNPIPASIASDYNRLETFLSTLNYADIQNGTFPLTSDTTGVRAATGNIGRWICNNHCTTNPDATACTGF
;
A
#
# COMPACT_ATOMS: atom_id res chain seq x y z
N MET A 1 0.90 53.63 65.53
CA MET A 1 0.98 53.54 64.06
C MET A 1 1.31 52.10 63.68
N TYR A 2 0.30 51.32 63.28
CA TYR A 2 0.46 49.97 62.75
C TYR A 2 0.00 49.99 61.29
N VAL A 3 0.95 49.96 60.36
CA VAL A 3 0.66 49.95 58.92
C VAL A 3 0.19 48.55 58.54
N SER A 4 -1.10 48.43 58.22
CA SER A 4 -1.77 47.14 58.02
C SER A 4 -1.41 46.50 56.66
N ARG A 5 -0.65 45.42 56.73
CA ARG A 5 -0.79 44.07 56.12
C ARG A 5 -1.84 43.76 55.01
N THR A 6 -2.25 44.69 54.15
CA THR A 6 -3.29 44.45 53.12
C THR A 6 -2.77 43.81 51.82
N TRP A 7 -1.48 43.92 51.52
CA TRP A 7 -0.94 43.39 50.25
C TRP A 7 -0.96 41.86 50.13
N LYS A 8 -0.82 41.14 51.26
CA LYS A 8 -0.82 39.66 51.25
C LYS A 8 -2.19 39.06 50.88
N ILE A 9 -3.28 39.76 51.17
CA ILE A 9 -4.64 39.31 50.82
C ILE A 9 -4.91 39.51 49.32
N PHE A 10 -4.39 40.61 48.75
CA PHE A 10 -4.53 40.88 47.32
C PHE A 10 -3.74 39.88 46.44
N ALA A 11 -2.52 39.51 46.88
CA ALA A 11 -1.73 38.50 46.18
C ALA A 11 -2.38 37.11 46.19
N PHE A 12 -3.07 36.74 47.28
CA PHE A 12 -3.77 35.45 47.37
C PHE A 12 -5.01 35.41 46.48
N LEU A 13 -5.77 36.50 46.38
CA LEU A 13 -6.94 36.58 45.49
C LEU A 13 -6.56 36.58 44.00
N LEU A 14 -5.43 37.21 43.63
CA LEU A 14 -4.95 37.19 42.24
C LEU A 14 -4.47 35.79 41.82
N LEU A 15 -3.87 35.03 42.75
CA LEU A 15 -3.41 33.65 42.50
C LEU A 15 -4.59 32.68 42.35
N SER A 16 -5.67 32.87 43.11
CA SER A 16 -6.92 32.09 42.98
C SER A 16 -7.62 32.29 41.63
N PHE A 17 -7.55 33.50 41.07
CA PHE A 17 -8.18 33.81 39.77
C PHE A 17 -7.41 33.21 38.58
N LEU A 18 -6.10 33.04 38.70
CA LEU A 18 -5.26 32.42 37.66
C LEU A 18 -5.41 30.88 37.58
N ILE A 19 -5.78 30.22 38.67
CA ILE A 19 -5.96 28.74 38.68
C ILE A 19 -7.31 28.34 38.04
N GLY A 20 -8.29 29.25 37.94
CA GLY A 20 -9.60 28.96 37.34
C GLY A 20 -9.65 28.90 35.81
N MET A 21 -8.61 29.37 35.11
CA MET A 21 -8.63 29.54 33.64
C MET A 21 -7.92 28.41 32.86
N ILE A 22 -7.42 27.36 33.52
CA ILE A 22 -6.72 26.22 32.87
C ILE A 22 -7.53 24.92 32.95
N SER A 23 -8.86 25.00 33.06
CA SER A 23 -9.73 23.82 32.98
C SER A 23 -10.66 23.89 31.76
N CYS A 24 -10.09 24.14 30.57
CA CYS A 24 -10.74 23.73 29.33
C CYS A 24 -10.65 22.21 29.23
N LYS A 25 -11.62 21.49 29.82
CA LYS A 25 -11.85 20.09 29.44
C LYS A 25 -12.14 20.09 27.94
N LYS A 26 -11.22 19.53 27.14
CA LYS A 26 -11.44 19.29 25.71
C LYS A 26 -12.76 18.55 25.60
N HIS A 27 -13.74 19.18 24.96
CA HIS A 27 -15.07 18.62 24.74
C HIS A 27 -14.87 17.35 23.92
N GLN A 28 -14.92 16.18 24.57
CA GLN A 28 -15.08 14.94 23.84
C GLN A 28 -16.49 14.99 23.27
N PRO A 29 -16.68 14.80 21.95
CA PRO A 29 -18.02 14.69 21.39
C PRO A 29 -18.74 13.60 22.16
N THR A 30 -19.77 13.97 22.93
CA THR A 30 -20.69 13.01 23.50
C THR A 30 -21.37 12.30 22.35
N GLU A 31 -21.27 10.98 22.31
CA GLU A 31 -22.15 10.15 21.47
C GLU A 31 -23.56 10.31 22.04
N ASP A 32 -24.28 11.32 21.54
CA ASP A 32 -25.64 11.62 21.97
C ASP A 32 -26.57 10.45 21.63
N SER A 33 -27.42 10.14 22.60
CA SER A 33 -28.42 9.07 22.59
C SER A 33 -29.29 9.07 21.32
N PRO A 34 -29.67 7.90 20.78
CA PRO A 34 -30.35 7.82 19.48
C PRO A 34 -31.80 8.32 19.59
N ASN A 35 -32.03 9.54 19.13
CA ASN A 35 -33.35 9.93 18.64
C ASN A 35 -33.64 9.07 17.41
N PRO A 36 -34.78 8.36 17.29
CA PRO A 36 -35.08 7.56 16.12
C PRO A 36 -35.14 8.47 14.89
N GLY A 37 -34.03 8.48 14.15
CA GLY A 37 -33.87 9.30 12.98
C GLY A 37 -34.83 8.88 11.87
N PRO A 38 -34.99 9.73 10.84
CA PRO A 38 -35.67 9.32 9.63
C PRO A 38 -35.05 8.01 9.09
N PRO A 39 -35.84 7.17 8.39
CA PRO A 39 -35.37 5.90 7.84
C PRO A 39 -34.08 6.13 7.03
N GLU A 40 -33.04 5.38 7.37
CA GLU A 40 -31.75 5.51 6.71
C GLU A 40 -31.90 5.17 5.23
N THR A 41 -31.45 6.08 4.36
CA THR A 41 -31.31 5.81 2.93
C THR A 41 -30.38 4.60 2.76
N PRO A 42 -30.73 3.62 1.91
CA PRO A 42 -29.88 2.46 1.66
C PRO A 42 -28.47 2.91 1.29
N SER A 43 -27.47 2.41 2.01
CA SER A 43 -26.07 2.72 1.70
C SER A 43 -25.66 2.05 0.38
N ILE A 44 -24.90 2.76 -0.44
CA ILE A 44 -24.23 2.23 -1.64
C ILE A 44 -23.02 1.33 -1.30
N TYR A 45 -22.69 1.22 -0.01
CA TYR A 45 -21.60 0.41 0.50
C TYR A 45 -22.13 -0.96 0.89
N GLU A 46 -21.68 -1.97 0.18
CA GLU A 46 -21.99 -3.36 0.49
C GLU A 46 -20.89 -3.97 1.36
N SER A 47 -21.27 -4.49 2.52
CA SER A 47 -20.36 -5.20 3.42
C SER A 47 -20.09 -6.62 2.93
N ILE A 48 -18.82 -6.96 2.71
CA ILE A 48 -18.38 -8.32 2.33
C ILE A 48 -17.32 -8.85 3.32
N PHE A 49 -17.61 -10.01 3.91
CA PHE A 49 -16.77 -10.64 4.94
C PHE A 49 -15.67 -11.54 4.38
N THR A 50 -15.78 -11.91 3.11
CA THR A 50 -14.78 -12.70 2.40
C THR A 50 -14.67 -12.10 1.01
N LEU A 51 -13.51 -11.53 0.70
CA LEU A 51 -13.26 -10.98 -0.61
C LEU A 51 -13.23 -12.15 -1.60
N PRO A 52 -14.12 -12.19 -2.62
CA PRO A 52 -13.99 -13.17 -3.70
C PRO A 52 -12.65 -12.96 -4.40
N SER A 53 -12.22 -13.93 -5.21
CA SER A 53 -11.07 -13.71 -6.09
C SER A 53 -11.39 -12.59 -7.09
N VAL A 54 -10.95 -11.37 -6.78
CA VAL A 54 -11.13 -10.19 -7.62
C VAL A 54 -9.87 -10.00 -8.47
N SER A 55 -10.05 -9.83 -9.78
CA SER A 55 -9.01 -9.35 -10.69
C SER A 55 -9.11 -7.82 -10.75
N PHE A 56 -8.24 -7.14 -10.00
CA PHE A 56 -8.17 -5.68 -9.99
C PHE A 56 -7.55 -5.17 -11.27
N CYS A 57 -8.08 -4.08 -11.83
CA CYS A 57 -7.66 -3.48 -13.10
C CYS A 57 -6.23 -2.93 -13.13
N GLY A 58 -5.53 -2.96 -12.00
CA GLY A 58 -4.16 -2.52 -11.85
C GLY A 58 -3.59 -2.97 -10.50
N SER A 59 -2.55 -2.28 -10.05
CA SER A 59 -2.03 -2.49 -8.70
C SER A 59 -2.98 -1.89 -7.67
N VAL A 60 -3.24 -2.64 -6.60
CA VAL A 60 -3.95 -2.10 -5.45
C VAL A 60 -3.09 -1.08 -4.72
N LEU A 61 -3.72 -0.02 -4.23
CA LEU A 61 -3.10 0.93 -3.32
C LEU A 61 -3.15 0.34 -1.91
N THR A 62 -2.00 0.18 -1.27
CA THR A 62 -1.90 -0.34 0.10
C THR A 62 -1.27 0.70 1.02
N SER A 63 -1.83 0.86 2.22
CA SER A 63 -1.29 1.73 3.26
C SER A 63 -1.40 1.05 4.62
N ASN A 64 -0.52 1.42 5.54
CA ASN A 64 -0.52 0.83 6.89
C ASN A 64 -1.71 1.38 7.69
N LEU A 65 -2.35 0.50 8.45
CA LEU A 65 -3.41 0.84 9.38
C LEU A 65 -2.78 1.09 10.75
N LYS A 66 -2.80 2.35 11.19
CA LYS A 66 -2.10 2.77 12.42
C LYS A 66 -3.07 3.21 13.49
N ILE A 67 -2.80 2.82 14.74
CA ILE A 67 -3.53 3.33 15.91
C ILE A 67 -2.95 4.68 16.37
N LYS A 68 -3.56 5.29 17.39
CA LYS A 68 -3.26 6.64 17.88
C LYS A 68 -1.78 6.89 18.21
N ASP A 69 -1.05 5.91 18.73
CA ASP A 69 0.37 6.05 19.07
C ASP A 69 1.31 5.85 17.88
N GLY A 70 0.77 5.56 16.70
CA GLY A 70 1.52 5.32 15.47
C GLY A 70 1.89 3.85 15.21
N THR A 71 1.56 2.94 16.14
CA THR A 71 1.79 1.50 15.96
C THR A 71 1.02 0.98 14.75
N ASP A 72 1.73 0.28 13.88
CA ASP A 72 1.17 -0.43 12.73
C ASP A 72 0.56 -1.76 13.19
N ILE A 73 -0.72 -1.94 12.87
CA ILE A 73 -1.50 -3.12 13.26
C ILE A 73 -2.05 -3.87 12.05
N GLY A 74 -1.64 -3.51 10.84
CA GLY A 74 -2.14 -4.12 9.60
C GLY A 74 -2.14 -3.13 8.44
N THR A 75 -2.99 -3.40 7.45
CA THR A 75 -3.07 -2.57 6.24
C THR A 75 -4.50 -2.28 5.87
N VAL A 76 -4.68 -1.20 5.11
CA VAL A 76 -5.84 -1.02 4.25
C VAL A 76 -5.41 -1.12 2.80
N THR A 77 -6.31 -1.62 1.96
CA THR A 77 -6.08 -1.81 0.53
C THR A 77 -7.27 -1.28 -0.26
N VAL A 78 -6.97 -0.54 -1.32
CA VAL A 78 -7.96 -0.01 -2.26
C VAL A 78 -7.63 -0.44 -3.68
N GLY A 79 -8.60 -1.04 -4.33
CA GLY A 79 -8.50 -1.47 -5.72
C GLY A 79 -9.87 -1.42 -6.38
N ASN A 80 -9.91 -1.36 -7.71
CA ASN A 80 -11.14 -1.48 -8.47
C ASN A 80 -11.06 -2.59 -9.51
N ASP A 81 -12.19 -3.24 -9.75
CA ASP A 81 -12.44 -3.98 -10.99
C ASP A 81 -13.24 -3.09 -11.97
N ALA A 82 -13.82 -3.68 -13.01
CA ALA A 82 -14.61 -2.96 -14.02
C ALA A 82 -15.86 -2.26 -13.47
N PHE A 83 -16.39 -2.70 -12.33
CA PHE A 83 -17.69 -2.27 -11.80
C PHE A 83 -17.59 -1.70 -10.39
N TYR A 84 -16.68 -2.20 -9.56
CA TYR A 84 -16.65 -1.94 -8.14
C TYR A 84 -15.32 -1.40 -7.65
N LEU A 85 -15.39 -0.50 -6.68
CA LEU A 85 -14.30 -0.14 -5.78
C LEU A 85 -14.36 -1.03 -4.54
N TYR A 86 -13.21 -1.52 -4.10
CA TYR A 86 -13.07 -2.36 -2.92
C TYR A 86 -12.19 -1.65 -1.90
N LEU A 87 -12.70 -1.50 -0.67
CA LEU A 87 -11.98 -0.91 0.47
C LEU A 87 -11.78 -1.99 1.53
N THR A 88 -10.59 -2.56 1.60
CA THR A 88 -10.29 -3.74 2.43
C THR A 88 -9.45 -3.35 3.63
N TYR A 89 -9.86 -3.79 4.81
CA TYR A 89 -9.09 -3.78 6.05
C TYR A 89 -8.47 -5.15 6.24
N ASN A 90 -7.19 -5.20 6.62
CA ASN A 90 -6.49 -6.44 6.93
C ASN A 90 -5.57 -6.25 8.14
N LEU A 91 -6.02 -6.69 9.32
CA LEU A 91 -5.29 -6.57 10.57
C LEU A 91 -4.31 -7.74 10.74
N ALA A 92 -3.22 -7.48 11.44
CA ALA A 92 -2.18 -8.47 11.73
C ALA A 92 -2.24 -8.94 13.21
N SER A 93 -1.58 -10.06 13.47
CA SER A 93 -1.36 -10.60 14.81
C SER A 93 -2.67 -10.86 15.56
N ASN A 94 -2.84 -10.28 16.74
CA ASN A 94 -3.98 -10.46 17.63
C ASN A 94 -4.89 -9.21 17.67
N TRP A 95 -4.89 -8.41 16.60
CA TRP A 95 -5.78 -7.27 16.44
C TRP A 95 -7.03 -7.66 15.67
N TYR A 96 -8.19 -7.17 16.12
CA TYR A 96 -9.51 -7.49 15.57
C TYR A 96 -10.34 -6.23 15.37
N ILE A 97 -11.25 -6.25 14.39
CA ILE A 97 -12.10 -5.12 14.00
C ILE A 97 -13.41 -5.16 14.77
N GLY A 98 -13.79 -4.04 15.39
CA GLY A 98 -15.09 -3.83 16.03
C GLY A 98 -16.02 -2.93 15.23
N ASP A 99 -15.50 -1.85 14.62
CA ASP A 99 -16.28 -1.03 13.71
C ASP A 99 -15.45 -0.69 12.48
N ALA A 100 -16.05 -0.71 11.30
CA ALA A 100 -15.44 -0.23 10.07
C ALA A 100 -16.24 0.97 9.55
N HIS A 101 -15.54 2.08 9.28
CA HIS A 101 -16.11 3.30 8.72
C HIS A 101 -15.30 3.74 7.51
N SER A 102 -15.95 3.87 6.36
CA SER A 102 -15.29 4.23 5.11
C SER A 102 -16.06 5.31 4.34
N TYR A 103 -15.30 6.21 3.73
CA TYR A 103 -15.77 7.18 2.76
C TYR A 103 -14.94 7.05 1.48
N ALA A 104 -15.63 7.12 0.34
CA ALA A 104 -15.09 7.21 -1.00
C ALA A 104 -15.98 8.16 -1.81
N GLY A 105 -15.38 9.14 -2.48
CA GLY A 105 -16.08 10.12 -3.28
C GLY A 105 -15.28 11.41 -3.44
N ARG A 106 -15.97 12.54 -3.41
CA ARG A 106 -15.34 13.87 -3.51
C ARG A 106 -14.79 14.34 -2.17
N GLU A 107 -13.63 14.97 -2.13
CA GLU A 107 -13.03 15.54 -0.92
C GLU A 107 -13.96 16.57 -0.28
N SER A 108 -14.63 17.38 -1.10
CA SER A 108 -15.57 18.41 -0.61
C SER A 108 -16.87 17.86 -0.03
N ALA A 109 -17.16 16.57 -0.26
CA ALA A 109 -18.38 15.92 0.22
C ALA A 109 -18.13 15.00 1.43
N ILE A 110 -16.90 14.89 1.93
CA ILE A 110 -16.64 14.16 3.17
C ILE A 110 -17.35 14.86 4.34
N PRO A 111 -18.11 14.15 5.19
CA PRO A 111 -18.77 14.76 6.34
C PRO A 111 -17.74 15.35 7.32
N ARG A 112 -17.82 16.66 7.60
CA ARG A 112 -16.90 17.38 8.49
C ARG A 112 -17.66 18.15 9.57
N ASN A 113 -17.03 18.32 10.73
CA ASN A 113 -17.52 19.22 11.78
C ASN A 113 -17.08 20.68 11.53
N ALA A 114 -17.42 21.59 12.43
CA ALA A 114 -17.08 23.01 12.32
C ALA A 114 -15.56 23.28 12.29
N ASP A 115 -14.74 22.40 12.88
CA ASP A 115 -13.28 22.49 12.87
C ASP A 115 -12.65 21.89 11.60
N GLY A 116 -13.47 21.38 10.68
CA GLY A 116 -13.05 20.74 9.43
C GLY A 116 -12.56 19.30 9.58
N ASN A 117 -12.62 18.72 10.78
CA ASN A 117 -12.29 17.31 11.03
C ASN A 117 -13.46 16.43 10.58
N PRO A 118 -13.20 15.21 10.08
CA PRO A 118 -14.28 14.33 9.63
C PRO A 118 -15.17 13.85 10.78
N VAL A 119 -16.47 13.72 10.50
CA VAL A 119 -17.44 13.07 11.39
C VAL A 119 -17.61 11.62 10.93
N TYR A 120 -16.74 10.72 11.39
CA TYR A 120 -16.72 9.32 10.92
C TYR A 120 -18.05 8.59 11.15
N GLY A 121 -18.79 8.92 12.22
CA GLY A 121 -20.15 8.43 12.47
C GLY A 121 -21.19 8.91 11.44
N GLN A 122 -20.80 9.74 10.47
CA GLN A 122 -21.62 10.15 9.33
C GLN A 122 -21.11 9.60 7.99
N PHE A 123 -20.05 8.78 7.99
CA PHE A 123 -19.59 8.15 6.75
C PHE A 123 -20.68 7.24 6.16
N PRO A 124 -20.79 7.15 4.83
CA PRO A 124 -21.80 6.32 4.17
C PRO A 124 -21.50 4.82 4.31
N GLY A 125 -20.22 4.42 4.32
CA GLY A 125 -19.80 3.07 4.63
C GLY A 125 -19.65 2.88 6.12
N LYS A 126 -20.54 2.08 6.73
CA LYS A 126 -20.47 1.73 8.15
C LYS A 126 -20.82 0.28 8.37
N GLN A 127 -20.05 -0.39 9.20
CA GLN A 127 -20.36 -1.73 9.65
C GLN A 127 -19.92 -1.89 11.10
N HIS A 128 -20.86 -2.27 11.96
CA HIS A 128 -20.56 -2.77 13.30
C HIS A 128 -20.22 -4.27 13.21
N LEU A 129 -19.14 -4.67 13.84
CA LEU A 129 -18.62 -6.03 13.92
C LEU A 129 -18.44 -6.40 15.39
N ASN A 130 -18.87 -7.60 15.78
CA ASN A 130 -18.62 -8.03 17.14
C ASN A 130 -17.15 -8.45 17.28
N PHE A 131 -16.42 -7.89 18.24
CA PHE A 131 -15.03 -8.29 18.52
C PHE A 131 -14.89 -9.80 18.78
N CYS A 132 -15.93 -10.44 19.32
CA CYS A 132 -15.96 -11.89 19.57
C CYS A 132 -16.14 -12.73 18.29
N ASP A 133 -16.46 -12.11 17.15
CA ASP A 133 -16.42 -12.78 15.85
C ASP A 133 -14.96 -12.88 15.31
N LEU A 134 -14.01 -12.26 16.02
CA LEU A 134 -12.57 -12.31 15.77
C LEU A 134 -12.22 -12.01 14.30
N LYS A 135 -12.89 -11.01 13.71
CA LYS A 135 -12.66 -10.58 12.34
C LYS A 135 -11.41 -9.72 12.24
N GLN A 136 -10.46 -10.18 11.43
CA GLN A 136 -9.23 -9.43 11.08
C GLN A 136 -9.30 -8.82 9.68
N THR A 137 -10.18 -9.35 8.83
CA THR A 137 -10.39 -8.86 7.47
C THR A 137 -11.84 -8.45 7.27
N PHE A 138 -12.04 -7.33 6.61
CA PHE A 138 -13.36 -6.82 6.24
C PHE A 138 -13.26 -5.94 5.01
N THR A 139 -14.23 -6.01 4.10
CA THR A 139 -14.22 -5.19 2.88
C THR A 139 -15.56 -4.50 2.67
N PHE A 140 -15.51 -3.23 2.24
CA PHE A 140 -16.65 -2.58 1.58
C PHE A 140 -16.50 -2.70 0.06
N ARG A 141 -17.58 -3.09 -0.62
CA ARG A 141 -17.72 -3.08 -2.07
C ARG A 141 -18.67 -1.95 -2.48
N ILE A 142 -18.26 -1.12 -3.42
CA ILE A 142 -19.01 0.09 -3.82
C ILE A 142 -19.09 0.13 -5.33
N LEU A 143 -20.29 0.30 -5.90
CA LEU A 143 -20.45 0.40 -7.35
C LEU A 143 -19.83 1.71 -7.86
N LEU A 144 -18.86 1.64 -8.77
CA LEU A 144 -18.12 2.80 -9.29
C LEU A 144 -19.05 3.84 -9.91
N SER A 145 -20.11 3.41 -10.59
CA SER A 145 -21.09 4.33 -11.19
C SER A 145 -21.90 5.14 -10.19
N SER A 146 -21.85 4.79 -8.90
CA SER A 146 -22.50 5.56 -7.82
C SER A 146 -21.58 6.59 -7.18
N LEU A 147 -20.28 6.56 -7.49
CA LEU A 147 -19.29 7.48 -6.94
C LEU A 147 -19.15 8.73 -7.80
N SER A 148 -19.02 9.87 -7.14
CA SER A 148 -18.60 11.12 -7.77
C SER A 148 -17.08 11.27 -7.64
N SER A 149 -16.39 11.52 -8.75
CA SER A 149 -14.93 11.72 -8.76
C SER A 149 -14.54 13.16 -8.42
N ASP A 150 -13.35 13.31 -7.83
CA ASP A 150 -12.63 14.58 -7.77
C ASP A 150 -11.80 14.75 -9.04
N ASN A 151 -12.25 15.63 -9.93
CA ASN A 151 -11.50 15.93 -11.16
C ASN A 151 -10.43 17.00 -10.89
N ASN A 152 -9.51 16.73 -9.96
CA ASN A 152 -8.43 17.66 -9.61
C ASN A 152 -7.18 17.53 -10.51
N GLY A 153 -7.24 16.68 -11.55
CA GLY A 153 -6.17 16.52 -12.55
C GLY A 153 -4.95 15.73 -12.07
N LEU A 154 -5.01 15.10 -10.89
CA LEU A 154 -3.91 14.29 -10.36
C LEU A 154 -3.83 12.88 -10.97
N CYS A 155 -4.88 12.43 -11.66
CA CYS A 155 -4.95 11.10 -12.28
C CYS A 155 -4.98 11.20 -13.81
N SER A 156 -4.26 10.31 -14.50
CA SER A 156 -4.24 10.24 -15.96
C SER A 156 -5.60 9.88 -16.58
N THR A 157 -6.44 9.14 -15.84
CA THR A 157 -7.78 8.71 -16.26
C THR A 157 -8.88 9.73 -15.94
N ASN A 158 -8.54 10.88 -15.35
CA ASN A 158 -9.46 11.92 -14.86
C ASN A 158 -10.48 11.47 -13.79
N GLU A 159 -10.49 10.21 -13.36
CA GLU A 159 -11.35 9.73 -12.26
C GLU A 159 -10.52 9.45 -11.01
N GLN A 160 -10.67 10.32 -10.01
CA GLN A 160 -10.06 10.19 -8.70
C GLN A 160 -11.11 10.13 -7.60
N TYR A 161 -10.84 9.39 -6.53
CA TYR A 161 -11.66 9.38 -5.33
C TYR A 161 -10.83 9.76 -4.10
N PHE A 162 -11.39 10.61 -3.25
CA PHE A 162 -10.91 10.87 -1.90
C PHE A 162 -11.41 9.76 -0.96
N ILE A 163 -10.48 9.00 -0.38
CA ILE A 163 -10.78 7.82 0.43
C ILE A 163 -10.35 8.05 1.86
N ALA A 164 -11.28 7.85 2.81
CA ALA A 164 -11.00 7.84 4.24
C ALA A 164 -11.44 6.50 4.84
N MET A 165 -10.52 5.80 5.52
CA MET A 165 -10.78 4.49 6.11
C MET A 165 -10.38 4.49 7.58
N ARG A 166 -11.37 4.33 8.45
CA ARG A 166 -11.22 4.25 9.91
C ARG A 166 -11.75 2.92 10.43
N ALA A 167 -11.11 2.37 11.45
CA ALA A 167 -11.64 1.25 12.21
C ALA A 167 -11.59 1.50 13.72
N SER A 168 -12.52 0.90 14.46
CA SER A 168 -12.34 0.60 15.90
C SER A 168 -11.70 -0.76 16.00
N VAL A 169 -10.59 -0.88 16.73
CA VAL A 169 -9.79 -2.10 16.81
C VAL A 169 -9.45 -2.44 18.25
N ARG A 170 -9.29 -3.74 18.54
CA ARG A 170 -8.92 -4.24 19.85
C ARG A 170 -7.88 -5.35 19.72
N GLN A 171 -6.88 -5.30 20.59
CA GLN A 171 -5.94 -6.40 20.75
C GLN A 171 -6.53 -7.44 21.70
N ILE A 172 -6.75 -8.67 21.23
CA ILE A 172 -7.36 -9.76 22.01
C ILE A 172 -6.35 -10.89 22.16
N ASN A 173 -5.86 -11.11 23.37
CA ASN A 173 -4.84 -12.14 23.66
C ASN A 173 -5.43 -13.55 23.83
N SER A 174 -6.75 -13.65 24.04
CA SER A 174 -7.46 -14.91 24.23
C SER A 174 -8.85 -14.82 23.62
N ALA A 175 -9.19 -15.76 22.73
CA ALA A 175 -10.53 -15.85 22.14
C ALA A 175 -11.63 -16.05 23.19
N ALA A 176 -11.32 -16.65 24.34
CA ALA A 176 -12.27 -16.85 25.44
C ALA A 176 -12.61 -15.55 26.20
N ASP A 177 -11.81 -14.50 26.02
CA ASP A 177 -12.00 -13.18 26.64
C ASP A 177 -11.86 -12.08 25.59
N CYS A 178 -12.71 -12.13 24.57
CA CYS A 178 -12.83 -11.10 23.53
C CYS A 178 -13.28 -9.73 24.08
N THR A 179 -13.70 -9.67 25.35
CA THR A 179 -14.09 -8.44 26.03
C THR A 179 -12.92 -7.70 26.67
N ALA A 180 -11.80 -8.38 26.94
CA ALA A 180 -10.61 -7.76 27.49
C ALA A 180 -9.87 -6.90 26.45
N GLY A 181 -9.38 -5.74 26.91
CA GLY A 181 -8.64 -4.77 26.10
C GLY A 181 -9.35 -3.41 26.02
N THR A 182 -8.69 -2.45 25.38
CA THR A 182 -9.24 -1.10 25.15
C THR A 182 -9.36 -0.87 23.67
N ASP A 183 -10.54 -0.42 23.23
CA ASP A 183 -10.77 -0.05 21.84
C ASP A 183 -9.89 1.14 21.46
N GLN A 184 -9.20 1.00 20.33
CA GLN A 184 -8.38 2.05 19.75
C GLN A 184 -8.96 2.47 18.39
N PRO A 185 -8.95 3.76 18.05
CA PRO A 185 -9.18 4.19 16.68
C PRO A 185 -7.94 3.88 15.84
N ALA A 186 -8.15 3.36 14.64
CA ALA A 186 -7.11 3.13 13.64
C ALA A 186 -7.45 3.81 12.30
N TRP A 187 -6.43 4.35 11.62
CA TRP A 187 -6.56 5.04 10.33
C TRP A 187 -5.55 4.54 9.30
N GLY A 188 -5.99 4.38 8.05
CA GLY A 188 -5.26 3.68 7.00
C GLY A 188 -4.65 4.58 5.92
N ALA A 189 -4.17 5.77 6.24
CA ALA A 189 -3.82 6.75 5.22
C ALA A 189 -2.60 7.63 5.57
N PRO A 190 -1.84 8.10 4.56
CA PRO A 190 -0.57 8.78 4.77
C PRO A 190 -0.68 10.30 5.01
N PHE A 191 -1.78 10.96 4.63
CA PHE A 191 -1.92 12.42 4.79
C PHE A 191 -3.17 12.80 5.58
N LEU A 192 -3.08 13.95 6.26
CA LEU A 192 -4.16 14.50 7.08
C LEU A 192 -5.31 15.04 6.21
N ILE A 193 -6.56 14.88 6.66
CA ILE A 193 -7.76 15.34 5.94
C ILE A 193 -7.95 16.86 5.98
N ASN A 194 -7.48 17.53 7.03
CA ASN A 194 -7.45 18.98 7.17
C ASN A 194 -6.02 19.45 7.53
N PRO A 195 -5.08 19.44 6.57
CA PRO A 195 -3.71 19.85 6.84
C PRO A 195 -3.69 21.31 7.27
N GLY A 196 -3.11 21.59 8.44
CA GLY A 196 -3.05 22.93 9.04
C GLY A 196 -3.91 23.09 10.31
N ASN A 197 -4.83 22.16 10.58
CA ASN A 197 -5.47 22.10 11.88
C ASN A 197 -4.59 21.32 12.87
N ALA A 198 -4.12 21.98 13.94
CA ALA A 198 -3.28 21.37 14.98
C ALA A 198 -3.97 20.23 15.77
N ASN A 199 -5.29 20.12 15.67
CA ASN A 199 -6.10 19.07 16.25
C ASN A 199 -6.54 18.00 15.24
N GLU A 200 -6.07 18.03 13.99
CA GLU A 200 -6.40 17.00 13.00
C GLU A 200 -5.74 15.67 13.36
N TRP A 201 -6.49 14.58 13.20
CA TRP A 201 -6.09 13.22 13.60
C TRP A 201 -6.52 12.18 12.57
N ALA A 202 -7.37 12.56 11.62
CA ALA A 202 -7.86 11.69 10.59
C ALA A 202 -7.02 11.80 9.32
N THR A 203 -6.90 10.67 8.62
CA THR A 203 -6.12 10.57 7.40
C THR A 203 -6.94 10.06 6.22
N ALA A 204 -6.54 10.46 5.01
CA ALA A 204 -7.10 10.00 3.75
C ALA A 204 -6.01 9.73 2.70
N PHE A 205 -6.37 9.05 1.63
CA PHE A 205 -5.57 9.00 0.40
C PHE A 205 -6.43 9.31 -0.82
N TYR A 206 -5.75 9.78 -1.87
CA TYR A 206 -6.34 9.86 -3.20
C TYR A 206 -6.14 8.53 -3.91
N TYR A 207 -7.20 8.00 -4.50
CA TYR A 207 -7.15 6.81 -5.34
C TYR A 207 -7.52 7.16 -6.77
N CYS A 208 -6.62 6.91 -7.71
CA CYS A 208 -6.90 7.00 -9.14
C CYS A 208 -7.55 5.71 -9.61
N LYS A 209 -8.76 5.80 -10.19
CA LYS A 209 -9.41 4.63 -10.77
C LYS A 209 -8.52 4.06 -11.88
N GLN A 210 -8.23 2.77 -11.76
CA GLN A 210 -7.44 2.02 -12.72
C GLN A 210 -8.32 1.63 -13.91
N ASP A 211 -7.79 1.76 -15.12
CA ASP A 211 -8.49 1.44 -16.35
C ASP A 211 -8.59 -0.08 -16.55
N CYS A 212 -9.82 -0.58 -16.57
CA CYS A 212 -10.14 -2.00 -16.70
C CYS A 212 -10.20 -2.49 -18.14
N SER A 213 -10.14 -1.58 -19.11
CA SER A 213 -10.02 -1.92 -20.52
C SER A 213 -8.59 -2.35 -20.88
N ILE A 214 -7.62 -1.98 -20.05
CA ILE A 214 -6.27 -2.52 -20.11
C ILE A 214 -6.34 -3.90 -19.46
N PRO A 215 -6.13 -5.00 -20.21
CA PRO A 215 -6.08 -6.32 -19.60
C PRO A 215 -5.06 -6.27 -18.48
N THR A 216 -5.43 -6.77 -17.30
CA THR A 216 -4.50 -6.98 -16.20
C THR A 216 -3.51 -8.02 -16.69
N ILE A 217 -2.42 -7.57 -17.30
CA ILE A 217 -1.46 -8.49 -17.88
C ILE A 217 -0.87 -9.19 -16.67
N SER A 218 -1.25 -10.46 -16.50
CA SER A 218 -0.68 -11.36 -15.50
C SER A 218 0.80 -11.42 -15.82
N TRP A 219 1.54 -10.55 -15.16
CA TRP A 219 2.94 -10.37 -15.47
C TRP A 219 3.64 -11.68 -15.16
N CYS A 220 4.34 -12.20 -16.15
CA CYS A 220 5.05 -13.44 -16.00
C CYS A 220 6.47 -13.31 -16.53
N GLY A 221 7.39 -14.03 -15.91
CA GLY A 221 8.78 -14.12 -16.34
C GLY A 221 9.07 -15.48 -16.94
N TYR A 222 9.75 -15.52 -18.07
CA TYR A 222 10.46 -16.71 -18.50
C TYR A 222 11.83 -16.75 -17.84
N SER A 223 12.31 -17.95 -17.50
CA SER A 223 13.60 -18.14 -16.84
C SER A 223 14.79 -17.80 -17.72
N GLN A 224 15.96 -17.64 -17.10
CA GLN A 224 17.23 -17.54 -17.85
C GLN A 224 17.49 -18.76 -18.74
N GLY A 225 17.05 -19.96 -18.36
CA GLY A 225 17.19 -21.15 -19.20
C GLY A 225 16.34 -21.05 -20.47
N TYR A 226 15.13 -20.51 -20.37
CA TYR A 226 14.28 -20.27 -21.53
C TYR A 226 14.92 -19.31 -22.53
N TRP A 227 15.51 -18.21 -22.05
CA TRP A 227 16.09 -17.18 -22.92
C TRP A 227 17.48 -17.50 -23.47
N PHE A 228 18.33 -18.18 -22.69
CA PHE A 228 19.78 -18.30 -23.00
C PHE A 228 20.24 -19.74 -23.27
N LYS A 229 19.40 -20.75 -23.02
CA LYS A 229 19.75 -22.17 -23.26
C LYS A 229 18.93 -22.77 -24.40
N ASN A 230 17.70 -22.28 -24.62
CA ASN A 230 16.78 -22.88 -25.58
C ASN A 230 17.01 -22.33 -26.99
N GLN A 231 17.67 -23.11 -27.84
CA GLN A 231 17.96 -22.76 -29.24
C GLN A 231 16.72 -22.62 -30.12
N ASN A 232 15.53 -23.00 -29.65
CA ASN A 232 14.28 -22.88 -30.40
C ASN A 232 13.55 -21.55 -30.14
N HIS A 233 14.18 -20.60 -29.46
CA HIS A 233 13.60 -19.29 -29.20
C HIS A 233 14.55 -18.19 -29.65
N SER A 234 14.01 -17.15 -30.27
CA SER A 234 14.77 -15.96 -30.66
C SER A 234 14.37 -14.78 -29.79
N TRP A 235 15.35 -14.00 -29.36
CA TRP A 235 15.09 -12.76 -28.64
C TRP A 235 14.36 -11.78 -29.54
N CYS A 236 13.31 -11.13 -29.04
CA CYS A 236 12.61 -10.10 -29.81
C CYS A 236 13.42 -8.79 -29.94
N GLN A 237 14.50 -8.63 -29.16
CA GLN A 237 15.39 -7.47 -29.16
C GLN A 237 16.71 -7.78 -28.43
N ASN A 238 17.72 -6.94 -28.65
CA ASN A 238 18.91 -6.89 -27.80
C ASN A 238 18.56 -6.38 -26.40
N VAL A 239 19.25 -6.87 -25.38
CA VAL A 239 19.09 -6.37 -24.01
C VAL A 239 20.04 -5.20 -23.76
N LYS A 240 19.56 -4.17 -23.05
CA LYS A 240 20.23 -2.87 -22.91
C LYS A 240 20.17 -2.36 -21.49
N TYR A 241 21.33 -1.93 -20.97
CA TYR A 241 21.51 -1.28 -19.68
C TYR A 241 22.47 -0.10 -19.85
N GLY A 242 21.96 1.13 -19.96
CA GLY A 242 22.80 2.29 -20.28
C GLY A 242 23.59 2.08 -21.59
N ASN A 243 24.92 2.06 -21.49
CA ASN A 243 25.82 1.83 -22.64
C ASN A 243 26.10 0.35 -22.92
N LEU A 244 25.70 -0.56 -22.01
CA LEU A 244 25.82 -2.00 -22.21
C LEU A 244 24.70 -2.48 -23.12
N GLU A 245 25.03 -3.01 -24.29
CA GLU A 245 24.12 -3.71 -25.19
C GLU A 245 24.65 -5.13 -25.41
N ILE A 246 23.79 -6.13 -25.20
CA ILE A 246 24.11 -7.55 -25.40
C ILE A 246 23.18 -8.08 -26.49
N THR A 247 23.78 -8.62 -27.55
CA THR A 247 23.04 -9.34 -28.58
C THR A 247 22.70 -10.76 -28.13
N GLU A 248 21.75 -11.41 -28.81
CA GLU A 248 21.41 -12.81 -28.55
C GLU A 248 22.65 -13.72 -28.62
N GLN A 249 23.45 -13.62 -29.68
CA GLN A 249 24.69 -14.39 -29.83
C GLN A 249 25.67 -14.17 -28.67
N GLN A 250 25.83 -12.93 -28.22
CA GLN A 250 26.68 -12.63 -27.06
C GLN A 250 26.10 -13.20 -25.76
N GLY A 251 24.78 -13.21 -25.62
CA GLY A 251 24.08 -13.86 -24.51
C GLY A 251 24.34 -15.36 -24.47
N ASP A 252 24.26 -16.02 -25.62
CA ASP A 252 24.56 -17.44 -25.79
C ASP A 252 26.02 -17.75 -25.45
N ASP A 253 26.97 -16.94 -25.94
CA ASP A 253 28.40 -17.09 -25.66
C ASP A 253 28.73 -16.93 -24.16
N LEU A 254 27.92 -16.15 -23.43
CA LEU A 254 28.09 -15.94 -21.99
C LEU A 254 27.54 -17.10 -21.14
N TRP A 255 26.61 -17.90 -21.68
CA TRP A 255 25.89 -18.95 -20.97
C TRP A 255 26.70 -20.27 -20.90
N PRO A 256 26.68 -21.00 -19.75
CA PRO A 256 26.00 -20.70 -18.50
C PRO A 256 26.80 -19.73 -17.60
N PRO A 257 26.15 -19.06 -16.62
CA PRO A 257 26.81 -18.11 -15.72
C PRO A 257 27.91 -18.73 -14.84
N GLN A 258 27.87 -20.05 -14.60
CA GLN A 258 28.73 -20.74 -13.65
C GLN A 258 28.77 -20.03 -12.28
N ASN A 259 29.96 -19.88 -11.69
CA ASN A 259 30.18 -19.20 -10.40
C ASN A 259 30.35 -17.67 -10.53
N ASN A 260 30.19 -17.11 -11.73
CA ASN A 260 30.35 -15.68 -11.97
C ASN A 260 29.04 -14.94 -11.63
N TRP A 261 29.03 -14.24 -10.50
CA TRP A 261 27.84 -13.54 -10.02
C TRP A 261 27.45 -12.32 -10.89
N VAL A 262 28.39 -11.71 -11.61
CA VAL A 262 28.10 -10.60 -12.54
C VAL A 262 27.29 -11.14 -13.73
N LYS A 263 27.66 -12.30 -14.27
CA LYS A 263 26.87 -13.00 -15.29
C LYS A 263 25.48 -13.38 -14.76
N LYS A 264 25.36 -13.84 -13.51
CA LYS A 264 24.06 -14.12 -12.90
C LYS A 264 23.18 -12.87 -12.84
N ALA A 265 23.73 -11.72 -12.43
CA ALA A 265 23.00 -10.45 -12.41
C ALA A 265 22.50 -10.07 -13.82
N LEU A 266 23.37 -10.19 -14.84
CA LEU A 266 22.97 -9.97 -16.24
C LEU A 266 21.81 -10.87 -16.63
N PHE A 267 21.91 -12.19 -16.44
CA PHE A 267 20.88 -13.12 -16.89
C PHE A 267 19.53 -12.89 -16.19
N GLN A 268 19.53 -12.54 -14.91
CA GLN A 268 18.28 -12.26 -14.17
C GLN A 268 17.60 -10.98 -14.67
N ALA A 269 18.36 -9.89 -14.83
CA ALA A 269 17.82 -8.66 -15.38
C ALA A 269 17.32 -8.86 -16.82
N SER A 270 18.10 -9.58 -17.63
CA SER A 270 17.79 -9.78 -19.06
C SER A 270 16.59 -10.68 -19.25
N ALA A 271 16.42 -11.71 -18.41
CA ALA A 271 15.23 -12.54 -18.42
C ALA A 271 13.95 -11.71 -18.17
N LEU A 272 13.98 -10.75 -17.23
CA LEU A 272 12.86 -9.83 -17.02
C LEU A 272 12.67 -8.86 -18.19
N GLN A 273 13.75 -8.28 -18.73
CA GLN A 273 13.67 -7.33 -19.85
C GLN A 273 13.13 -7.99 -21.13
N LEU A 274 13.58 -9.20 -21.45
CA LEU A 274 13.08 -9.98 -22.59
C LEU A 274 11.64 -10.43 -22.35
N SER A 275 11.29 -10.91 -21.16
CA SER A 275 9.90 -11.24 -20.83
C SER A 275 8.99 -10.01 -20.95
N ARG A 276 9.45 -8.85 -20.48
CA ARG A 276 8.75 -7.57 -20.61
C ARG A 276 8.38 -7.29 -22.06
N SER A 277 9.37 -7.33 -22.93
CA SER A 277 9.23 -6.83 -24.29
C SER A 277 8.66 -7.84 -25.25
N CYS A 278 8.97 -9.13 -25.07
CA CYS A 278 8.53 -10.17 -25.99
C CYS A 278 7.15 -10.74 -25.62
N PHE A 279 6.76 -10.71 -24.33
CA PHE A 279 5.56 -11.41 -23.86
C PHE A 279 4.60 -10.55 -23.05
N ASN A 280 5.08 -9.52 -22.36
CA ASN A 280 4.23 -8.68 -21.51
C ASN A 280 3.89 -7.33 -22.17
N SER A 281 3.87 -7.26 -23.50
CA SER A 281 3.47 -6.07 -24.29
C SER A 281 4.17 -4.77 -23.87
N ASN A 282 5.43 -4.84 -23.42
CA ASN A 282 6.18 -3.70 -22.87
C ASN A 282 5.57 -3.04 -21.63
N ASN A 283 4.70 -3.73 -20.89
CA ASN A 283 4.21 -3.21 -19.63
C ASN A 283 5.35 -2.95 -18.64
N PRO A 284 5.18 -2.01 -17.69
CA PRO A 284 6.15 -1.80 -16.63
C PRO A 284 6.41 -3.07 -15.82
N ILE A 285 7.65 -3.27 -15.39
CA ILE A 285 8.03 -4.39 -14.49
C ILE A 285 7.21 -4.27 -13.20
N PRO A 286 6.69 -5.39 -12.64
CA PRO A 286 5.81 -5.34 -11.48
C PRO A 286 6.45 -4.63 -10.30
N ALA A 287 5.65 -3.80 -9.62
CA ALA A 287 6.12 -3.02 -8.48
C ALA A 287 6.77 -3.87 -7.38
N SER A 288 6.33 -5.12 -7.23
CA SER A 288 6.89 -6.10 -6.28
C SER A 288 8.36 -6.47 -6.54
N ILE A 289 8.89 -6.24 -7.74
CA ILE A 289 10.27 -6.55 -8.12
C ILE A 289 11.01 -5.39 -8.82
N ALA A 290 10.32 -4.28 -9.08
CA ALA A 290 10.88 -3.13 -9.80
C ALA A 290 12.12 -2.53 -9.11
N SER A 291 12.16 -2.47 -7.77
CA SER A 291 13.33 -1.93 -7.05
C SER A 291 14.59 -2.79 -7.23
N ASP A 292 14.43 -4.11 -7.24
CA ASP A 292 15.54 -5.05 -7.45
C ASP A 292 16.00 -4.99 -8.91
N TYR A 293 15.06 -4.93 -9.86
CA TYR A 293 15.39 -4.73 -11.28
C TYR A 293 16.16 -3.42 -11.51
N ASN A 294 15.67 -2.28 -11.00
CA ASN A 294 16.31 -0.98 -11.17
C ASN A 294 17.73 -0.96 -10.57
N ARG A 295 17.94 -1.70 -9.48
CA ARG A 295 19.27 -1.88 -8.88
C ARG A 295 20.21 -2.64 -9.80
N LEU A 296 19.74 -3.73 -10.42
CA LEU A 296 20.54 -4.47 -11.41
C LEU A 296 20.81 -3.64 -12.66
N GLU A 297 19.81 -2.92 -13.18
CA GLU A 297 19.95 -2.03 -14.33
C GLU A 297 21.01 -0.94 -14.05
N THR A 298 20.94 -0.30 -12.88
CA THR A 298 21.93 0.71 -12.47
C THR A 298 23.34 0.11 -12.44
N PHE A 299 23.51 -1.06 -11.81
CA PHE A 299 24.79 -1.75 -11.76
C PHE A 299 25.31 -2.15 -13.16
N LEU A 300 24.48 -2.82 -13.97
CA LEU A 300 24.84 -3.28 -15.31
C LEU A 300 25.15 -2.12 -16.25
N SER A 301 24.53 -0.96 -16.05
CA SER A 301 24.82 0.25 -16.85
C SER A 301 26.24 0.80 -16.69
N THR A 302 26.97 0.37 -15.65
CA THR A 302 28.37 0.72 -15.40
C THR A 302 29.38 -0.20 -16.07
N LEU A 303 28.92 -1.31 -16.67
CA LEU A 303 29.76 -2.37 -17.21
C LEU A 303 29.77 -2.35 -18.74
N ASN A 304 30.80 -2.94 -19.34
CA ASN A 304 30.82 -3.29 -20.76
C ASN A 304 30.79 -4.82 -20.95
N TYR A 305 30.73 -5.29 -22.20
CA TYR A 305 30.68 -6.73 -22.50
C TYR A 305 31.87 -7.52 -21.93
N ALA A 306 33.10 -6.96 -22.00
CA ALA A 306 34.29 -7.60 -21.48
C ALA A 306 34.24 -7.72 -19.94
N ASP A 307 33.63 -6.75 -19.25
CA ASP A 307 33.41 -6.85 -17.80
C ASP A 307 32.50 -8.02 -17.44
N ILE A 308 31.41 -8.21 -18.19
CA ILE A 308 30.53 -9.36 -18.00
C ILE A 308 31.27 -10.68 -18.27
N GLN A 309 32.03 -10.76 -19.37
CA GLN A 309 32.79 -11.96 -19.74
C GLN A 309 33.77 -12.35 -18.62
N ASN A 310 34.51 -11.39 -18.11
CA ASN A 310 35.57 -11.60 -17.11
C ASN A 310 35.04 -11.60 -15.66
N GLY A 311 33.78 -11.19 -15.43
CA GLY A 311 33.24 -11.02 -14.08
C GLY A 311 33.86 -9.86 -13.30
N THR A 312 34.34 -8.84 -14.00
CA THR A 312 34.91 -7.62 -13.40
C THR A 312 33.83 -6.57 -13.18
N PHE A 313 34.05 -5.70 -12.19
CA PHE A 313 33.12 -4.63 -11.83
C PHE A 313 33.86 -3.53 -11.06
N PRO A 314 33.33 -2.28 -11.03
CA PRO A 314 33.94 -1.20 -10.25
C PRO A 314 34.01 -1.54 -8.76
N LEU A 315 35.15 -1.27 -8.11
CA LEU A 315 35.37 -1.56 -6.67
C LEU A 315 34.39 -0.84 -5.74
N THR A 316 33.78 0.26 -6.21
CA THR A 316 32.77 1.04 -5.49
C THR A 316 31.35 0.46 -5.56
N SER A 317 31.15 -0.66 -6.27
CA SER A 317 29.83 -1.25 -6.47
C SER A 317 29.26 -1.86 -5.18
N ASP A 318 27.97 -1.68 -4.94
CA ASP A 318 27.23 -2.35 -3.87
C ASP A 318 26.98 -3.83 -4.21
N THR A 319 28.03 -4.65 -4.09
CA THR A 319 27.97 -6.08 -4.44
C THR A 319 26.97 -6.86 -3.58
N THR A 320 26.79 -6.48 -2.32
CA THR A 320 25.84 -7.13 -1.41
C THR A 320 24.40 -6.90 -1.89
N GLY A 321 24.02 -5.65 -2.14
CA GLY A 321 22.69 -5.31 -2.62
C GLY A 321 22.40 -5.89 -4.00
N VAL A 322 23.37 -5.88 -4.92
CA VAL A 322 23.20 -6.45 -6.27
C VAL A 322 23.01 -7.97 -6.23
N ARG A 323 23.76 -8.68 -5.37
CA ARG A 323 23.58 -10.14 -5.19
C ARG A 323 22.20 -10.46 -4.60
N ALA A 324 21.75 -9.70 -3.61
CA ALA A 324 20.42 -9.87 -3.03
C ALA A 324 19.32 -9.66 -4.09
N ALA A 325 19.39 -8.57 -4.86
CA ALA A 325 18.45 -8.30 -5.95
C ALA A 325 18.44 -9.40 -7.02
N THR A 326 19.62 -9.93 -7.38
CA THR A 326 19.75 -11.05 -8.33
C THR A 326 18.97 -12.28 -7.83
N GLY A 327 19.12 -12.64 -6.55
CA GLY A 327 18.40 -13.77 -5.96
C GLY A 327 16.89 -13.53 -5.85
N ASN A 328 16.47 -12.31 -5.50
CA ASN A 328 15.06 -11.93 -5.42
C ASN A 328 14.36 -12.00 -6.78
N ILE A 329 15.00 -11.49 -7.84
CA ILE A 329 14.46 -11.55 -9.21
C ILE A 329 14.28 -13.00 -9.65
N GLY A 330 15.29 -13.84 -9.44
CA GLY A 330 15.20 -15.25 -9.78
C GLY A 330 14.04 -15.95 -9.08
N ARG A 331 13.88 -15.71 -7.76
CA ARG A 331 12.74 -16.21 -6.99
C ARG A 331 11.40 -15.69 -7.50
N TRP A 332 11.34 -14.40 -7.87
CA TRP A 332 10.15 -13.79 -8.43
C TRP A 332 9.75 -14.43 -9.76
N ILE A 333 10.69 -14.62 -10.69
CA ILE A 333 10.45 -15.28 -11.98
C ILE A 333 9.90 -16.69 -11.76
N CYS A 334 10.45 -17.44 -10.80
CA CYS A 334 9.95 -18.77 -10.47
C CYS A 334 8.53 -18.81 -9.95
N ASN A 335 8.17 -17.85 -9.09
CA ASN A 335 6.81 -17.76 -8.56
C ASN A 335 5.81 -17.21 -9.58
N ASN A 336 6.28 -16.60 -10.67
CA ASN A 336 5.48 -15.93 -11.69
C ASN A 336 5.86 -16.42 -13.10
N HIS A 337 6.08 -17.72 -13.27
CA HIS A 337 6.54 -18.27 -14.56
C HIS A 337 5.43 -18.20 -15.62
N CYS A 338 5.78 -17.89 -16.88
CA CYS A 338 4.79 -17.74 -17.97
C CYS A 338 4.12 -19.05 -18.42
N THR A 339 4.62 -20.20 -17.98
CA THR A 339 4.10 -21.52 -18.33
C THR A 339 3.61 -22.23 -17.08
N THR A 340 2.50 -22.96 -17.20
CA THR A 340 1.90 -23.75 -16.11
C THR A 340 2.82 -24.87 -15.61
N ASN A 341 3.79 -25.29 -16.44
CA ASN A 341 4.87 -26.16 -16.03
C ASN A 341 6.11 -25.30 -15.76
N PRO A 342 6.44 -24.98 -14.50
CA PRO A 342 7.72 -24.36 -14.19
C PRO A 342 8.81 -25.33 -14.62
N ASP A 343 9.71 -24.90 -15.50
CA ASP A 343 10.92 -25.66 -15.80
C ASP A 343 11.66 -25.88 -14.47
N ALA A 344 11.84 -27.12 -14.04
CA ALA A 344 12.49 -27.42 -12.77
C ALA A 344 13.90 -26.81 -12.68
N THR A 345 14.55 -26.55 -13.82
CA THR A 345 15.84 -25.87 -13.88
C THR A 345 15.75 -24.35 -13.77
N ALA A 346 14.57 -23.76 -14.02
CA ALA A 346 14.33 -22.34 -13.80
C ALA A 346 14.54 -21.94 -12.34
N CYS A 347 14.27 -22.85 -11.40
CA CYS A 347 14.21 -22.54 -9.97
C CYS A 347 15.40 -23.02 -9.13
N THR A 348 16.41 -23.59 -9.76
CA THR A 348 17.61 -24.08 -9.08
C THR A 348 18.79 -23.15 -9.32
N GLY A 349 19.41 -22.62 -8.26
CA GLY A 349 20.72 -21.95 -8.35
C GLY A 349 20.74 -20.41 -8.31
N PHE A 350 19.68 -19.79 -7.79
CA PHE A 350 19.65 -18.37 -7.44
C PHE A 350 20.70 -18.01 -6.40
#